data_AF-L0RZT2-F1
#
_entry.id   AF-L0RZT2-F1
#
_cell.length_a   1.000
_cell.length_b   1.000
_cell.length_c   1.000
_cell.angle_alpha   90.00
_cell.angle_beta   90.00
_cell.angle_gamma   90.00
#
_symmetry.space_group_name_H-M   'P 1'
#
loop_
_entity.id
_entity.type
_entity.pdbx_description
1 polymer ?
#
loop_
_entity_poly.entity_id
_entity_poly.type
_entity_poly.pdbx_seq_one_letter_code
_entity_poly.pdbx_strand_id
1 'polypeptide(L)'
;MESYCVIYILGNLFMAYVLYKYMHIFYSDRKVNQSIEFMAYIGYFLVITATHIFLQIPLIVMVANLLLLFLLTLMYDGNLKKSILTVAVIYFTLMIVETLFAFLTSYLKLNLMKPFPYESEFGIIVIRIASLALVLLVQGFKNVKYEVPMPNVYWLSLLAVPSGTVVLLFSILSSSSVSHTMLLICMGSALAINILTFFLYDEISSLLVNQMEQRLAQEQSRFYEHQVQIMKKSLESIRMLRHDLKNKLSPLYGLAQAGQSEELLKQLSELT
;
A
#
# COMPACT_ATOMS: atom_id res chain seq x y z
N MET A 1 -5.48 33.45 25.06
CA MET A 1 -6.57 33.04 24.14
C MET A 1 -6.22 33.33 22.68
N GLU A 2 -5.83 34.55 22.30
CA GLU A 2 -5.47 34.84 20.89
C GLU A 2 -4.24 34.05 20.40
N SER A 3 -3.16 33.99 21.19
CA SER A 3 -1.94 33.22 20.85
C SER A 3 -2.23 31.73 20.67
N TYR A 4 -3.00 31.13 21.58
CA TYR A 4 -3.45 29.73 21.48
C TYR A 4 -4.25 29.45 20.20
N CYS A 5 -5.21 30.31 19.84
CA CYS A 5 -5.98 30.15 18.61
C CYS A 5 -5.08 30.21 17.35
N VAL A 6 -4.14 31.15 17.29
CA VAL A 6 -3.20 31.25 16.17
C VAL A 6 -2.31 30.02 16.07
N ILE A 7 -1.77 29.54 17.20
CA ILE A 7 -0.91 28.34 17.24
C ILE A 7 -1.69 27.08 16.88
N TYR A 8 -2.95 26.97 17.31
CA TYR A 8 -3.82 25.86 16.95
C TYR A 8 -4.14 25.85 15.45
N ILE A 9 -4.46 27.01 14.86
CA ILE A 9 -4.70 27.17 13.42
C ILE A 9 -3.45 26.79 12.62
N LEU A 10 -2.27 27.32 13.00
CA LEU A 10 -1.01 26.96 12.36
C LEU A 10 -0.66 25.47 12.53
N GLY A 11 -0.96 24.90 13.70
CA GLY A 11 -0.76 23.49 13.99
C GLY A 11 -1.66 22.58 13.14
N ASN A 12 -2.90 22.98 12.87
CA ASN A 12 -3.81 22.24 11.99
C ASN A 12 -3.40 22.34 10.52
N LEU A 13 -2.89 23.50 10.09
CA LEU A 13 -2.32 23.66 8.75
C LEU A 13 -1.12 22.71 8.56
N PHE A 14 -0.23 22.65 9.55
CA PHE A 14 0.90 21.72 9.54
C PHE A 14 0.44 20.26 9.54
N MET A 15 -0.61 19.94 10.30
CA MET A 15 -1.20 18.59 10.31
C MET A 15 -1.75 18.19 8.95
N ALA A 16 -2.36 19.12 8.20
CA ALA A 16 -2.79 18.86 6.82
C ALA A 16 -1.61 18.49 5.91
N TYR A 17 -0.45 19.15 6.07
CA TYR A 17 0.77 18.78 5.34
C TYR A 17 1.32 17.41 5.76
N VAL A 18 1.30 17.09 7.05
CA VAL A 18 1.68 15.77 7.57
C VAL A 18 0.79 14.67 6.95
N LEU A 19 -0.51 14.91 6.86
CA LEU A 19 -1.46 14.00 6.21
C LEU A 19 -1.23 13.86 4.70
N TYR A 20 -0.92 14.96 4.01
CA TYR A 20 -0.52 14.93 2.60
C TYR A 20 0.67 14.00 2.38
N LYS A 21 1.72 14.15 3.18
CA LYS A 21 2.88 13.26 3.13
C LYS A 21 2.53 11.81 3.45
N TYR A 22 1.69 11.57 4.46
CA TYR A 22 1.30 10.21 4.85
C TYR A 22 0.49 9.51 3.75
N MET A 23 -0.43 10.21 3.10
CA MET A 23 -1.22 9.63 1.99
C MET A 23 -0.32 9.20 0.83
N HIS A 24 0.69 10.00 0.50
CA HIS A 24 1.69 9.68 -0.53
C HIS A 24 2.63 8.50 -0.20
N ILE A 25 2.55 7.95 1.02
CA ILE A 25 3.24 6.70 1.38
C ILE A 25 2.45 5.50 0.82
N PHE A 26 1.12 5.55 0.83
CA PHE A 26 0.25 4.43 0.41
C PHE A 26 -0.28 4.53 -1.01
N TYR A 27 -0.32 5.75 -1.58
CA TYR A 27 -0.85 6.01 -2.91
C TYR A 27 0.24 6.56 -3.81
N SER A 28 0.50 5.86 -4.92
CA SER A 28 1.46 6.26 -5.95
C SER A 28 0.80 7.17 -7.00
N ASP A 29 -0.43 6.83 -7.40
CA ASP A 29 -1.17 7.51 -8.46
C ASP A 29 -2.37 8.31 -7.92
N ARG A 30 -2.63 9.44 -8.58
CA ARG A 30 -3.69 10.39 -8.23
C ARG A 30 -4.75 10.35 -9.32
N LYS A 31 -6.02 10.29 -8.93
CA LYS A 31 -7.16 10.42 -9.86
C LYS A 31 -7.41 11.86 -10.31
N VAL A 32 -6.92 12.82 -9.52
CA VAL A 32 -7.31 14.23 -9.62
C VAL A 32 -6.09 15.12 -9.84
N ASN A 33 -6.29 16.24 -10.54
CA ASN A 33 -5.27 17.28 -10.73
C ASN A 33 -4.72 17.80 -9.39
N GLN A 34 -3.42 18.10 -9.36
CA GLN A 34 -2.68 18.59 -8.19
C GLN A 34 -3.31 19.82 -7.53
N SER A 35 -3.93 20.72 -8.30
CA SER A 35 -4.62 21.91 -7.78
C SER A 35 -5.87 21.57 -6.98
N ILE A 36 -6.64 20.57 -7.41
CA ILE A 36 -7.88 20.17 -6.73
C ILE A 36 -7.53 19.39 -5.46
N GLU A 37 -6.49 18.57 -5.50
CA GLU A 37 -5.93 17.90 -4.32
C GLU A 37 -5.49 18.92 -3.26
N PHE A 38 -4.70 19.91 -3.65
CA PHE A 38 -4.27 20.97 -2.74
C PHE A 38 -5.47 21.71 -2.12
N MET A 39 -6.49 22.00 -2.93
CA MET A 39 -7.74 22.61 -2.46
C MET A 39 -8.52 21.72 -1.49
N ALA A 40 -8.49 20.40 -1.67
CA ALA A 40 -9.12 19.46 -0.75
C ALA A 40 -8.40 19.42 0.62
N TYR A 41 -7.08 19.51 0.66
CA TYR A 41 -6.32 19.63 1.92
C TYR A 41 -6.58 20.97 2.63
N ILE A 42 -6.76 22.06 1.88
CA ILE A 42 -7.22 23.34 2.44
C ILE A 42 -8.64 23.18 3.00
N GLY A 43 -9.54 22.53 2.27
CA GLY A 43 -10.90 22.24 2.72
C GLY A 43 -10.91 21.40 4.00
N TYR A 44 -10.11 20.34 4.08
CA TYR A 44 -9.89 19.53 5.28
C TYR A 44 -9.51 20.42 6.47
N PHE A 45 -8.51 21.28 6.29
CA PHE A 45 -8.03 22.20 7.33
C PHE A 45 -9.11 23.16 7.82
N LEU A 46 -9.91 23.73 6.90
CA LEU A 46 -10.99 24.65 7.26
C LEU A 46 -12.10 23.95 8.04
N VAL A 47 -12.54 22.79 7.56
CA VAL A 47 -13.65 22.04 8.18
C VAL A 47 -13.26 21.52 9.56
N ILE A 48 -12.05 20.98 9.75
CA ILE A 48 -11.63 20.46 11.05
C ILE A 48 -11.47 21.58 12.08
N THR A 49 -10.94 22.74 11.66
CA THR A 49 -10.78 23.91 12.52
C THR A 49 -12.13 24.49 12.91
N ALA A 50 -13.07 24.60 11.96
CA ALA A 50 -14.44 25.03 12.24
C ALA A 50 -15.16 24.07 13.20
N THR A 51 -15.05 22.76 12.95
CA THR A 51 -15.67 21.73 13.80
C THR A 51 -15.18 21.84 15.24
N HIS A 52 -13.88 22.07 15.44
CA HIS A 52 -13.31 22.24 16.77
C HIS A 52 -13.80 23.51 17.48
N ILE A 53 -13.90 24.64 16.78
CA ILE A 53 -14.35 25.92 17.35
C ILE A 53 -15.83 25.87 17.73
N PHE A 54 -16.69 25.33 16.86
CA PHE A 54 -18.15 25.40 17.04
C PHE A 54 -18.74 24.27 17.88
N LEU A 55 -18.23 23.04 17.75
CA LEU A 55 -18.89 21.87 18.35
C LEU A 55 -18.32 21.48 19.71
N GLN A 56 -17.04 21.77 20.00
CA GLN A 56 -16.33 21.52 21.27
C GLN A 56 -16.53 20.12 21.92
N ILE A 57 -17.10 19.15 21.20
CA ILE A 57 -17.38 17.78 21.66
C ILE A 57 -16.34 16.86 21.02
N PRO A 58 -15.45 16.21 21.82
CA PRO A 58 -14.36 15.38 21.31
C PRO A 58 -14.80 14.24 20.39
N LEU A 59 -15.93 13.58 20.69
CA LEU A 59 -16.47 12.50 19.87
C LEU A 59 -16.89 12.97 18.47
N ILE A 60 -17.47 14.16 18.37
CA ILE A 60 -17.91 14.72 17.08
C ILE A 60 -16.68 15.12 16.25
N VAL A 61 -15.68 15.74 16.88
CA VAL A 61 -14.41 16.09 16.22
C VAL A 61 -13.68 14.86 15.71
N MET A 62 -13.66 13.77 16.48
CA MET A 62 -13.08 12.49 16.06
C MET A 62 -13.78 11.91 14.82
N VAL A 63 -15.12 11.84 14.84
CA VAL A 63 -15.90 11.29 13.72
C VAL A 63 -15.73 12.17 12.48
N ALA A 64 -15.75 13.50 12.64
CA ALA A 64 -15.50 14.42 11.53
C ALA A 64 -14.10 14.22 10.93
N ASN A 65 -13.06 14.05 11.75
CA ASN A 65 -11.69 13.80 11.29
C ASN A 65 -11.60 12.49 10.47
N LEU A 66 -12.20 11.40 10.97
CA LEU A 66 -12.25 10.12 10.26
C LEU A 66 -12.99 10.23 8.91
N LEU A 67 -14.13 10.92 8.88
CA LEU A 67 -14.89 11.13 7.64
C LEU A 67 -14.12 11.96 6.62
N LEU A 68 -13.46 13.03 7.06
CA LEU A 68 -12.66 13.89 6.19
C LEU A 68 -11.41 13.16 5.65
N LEU A 69 -10.73 12.37 6.49
CA LEU A 69 -9.63 11.51 6.07
C LEU A 69 -10.09 10.49 5.01
N PHE A 70 -11.26 9.89 5.23
CA PHE A 70 -11.85 8.99 4.24
C PHE A 70 -12.17 9.71 2.93
N LEU A 71 -12.74 10.92 2.98
CA LEU A 71 -13.02 11.71 1.79
C LEU A 71 -11.74 12.02 1.00
N LEU A 72 -10.63 12.33 1.69
CA LEU A 72 -9.33 12.55 1.06
C LEU A 72 -8.83 11.30 0.32
N THR A 73 -9.02 10.09 0.87
CA THR A 73 -8.59 8.87 0.18
C THR A 73 -9.32 8.60 -1.13
N LEU A 74 -10.55 9.12 -1.30
CA LEU A 74 -11.33 8.94 -2.54
C LEU A 74 -10.70 9.67 -3.74
N MET A 75 -9.83 10.65 -3.50
CA MET A 75 -9.11 11.39 -4.54
C MET A 75 -7.93 10.61 -5.15
N TYR A 76 -7.60 9.45 -4.60
CA TYR A 76 -6.46 8.63 -5.04
C TYR A 76 -6.92 7.33 -5.71
N ASP A 77 -6.02 6.72 -6.49
CA ASP A 77 -6.27 5.43 -7.12
C ASP A 77 -6.20 4.29 -6.11
N GLY A 78 -7.35 3.63 -5.92
CA GLY A 78 -7.50 2.56 -4.94
C GLY A 78 -8.92 2.05 -4.80
N ASN A 79 -9.03 0.83 -4.26
CA ASN A 79 -10.28 0.20 -3.88
C ASN A 79 -10.78 0.75 -2.53
N LEU A 80 -12.11 0.75 -2.31
CA LEU A 80 -12.72 1.16 -1.03
C LEU A 80 -12.12 0.44 0.19
N LYS A 81 -11.74 -0.84 0.03
CA LYS A 81 -11.06 -1.61 1.08
C LYS A 81 -9.69 -1.02 1.45
N LYS A 82 -8.91 -0.59 0.45
CA LYS A 82 -7.61 0.09 0.63
C LYS A 82 -7.82 1.43 1.33
N SER A 83 -8.82 2.20 0.90
CA SER A 83 -9.19 3.49 1.51
C SER A 83 -9.48 3.38 3.01
N ILE A 84 -10.40 2.50 3.41
CA ILE A 84 -10.75 2.31 4.83
C ILE A 84 -9.52 1.92 5.65
N LEU A 85 -8.69 1.04 5.12
CA LEU A 85 -7.52 0.54 5.82
C LEU A 85 -6.44 1.61 5.96
N THR A 86 -6.17 2.39 4.90
CA THR A 86 -5.24 3.52 4.97
C THR A 86 -5.68 4.54 6.01
N VAL A 87 -6.97 4.90 6.05
CA VAL A 87 -7.51 5.81 7.07
C VAL A 87 -7.27 5.28 8.47
N ALA A 88 -7.59 4.01 8.71
CA ALA A 88 -7.43 3.39 10.02
C ALA A 88 -5.95 3.38 10.47
N VAL A 89 -5.02 2.99 9.59
CA VAL A 89 -3.60 2.96 9.90
C VAL A 89 -3.06 4.36 10.19
N ILE A 90 -3.38 5.35 9.35
CA ILE A 90 -2.99 6.75 9.57
C ILE A 90 -3.51 7.24 10.92
N TYR A 91 -4.80 7.02 11.19
CA TYR A 91 -5.44 7.52 12.39
C TYR A 91 -4.85 6.89 13.66
N PHE A 92 -4.70 5.56 13.70
CA PHE A 92 -4.15 4.87 14.87
C PHE A 92 -2.69 5.26 15.13
N THR A 93 -1.85 5.32 14.10
CA THR A 93 -0.44 5.71 14.28
C THR A 93 -0.32 7.14 14.79
N LEU A 94 -1.08 8.09 14.24
CA LEU A 94 -1.07 9.47 14.72
C LEU A 94 -1.61 9.59 16.16
N MET A 95 -2.61 8.79 16.52
CA MET A 95 -3.17 8.78 17.87
C MET A 95 -2.17 8.28 18.92
N ILE A 96 -1.33 7.30 18.59
CA ILE A 96 -0.24 6.84 19.50
C ILE A 96 0.78 7.97 19.71
N VAL A 97 1.14 8.70 18.66
CA VAL A 97 2.05 9.85 18.77
C VAL A 97 1.43 10.94 19.63
N GLU A 98 0.18 11.31 19.36
CA GLU A 98 -0.52 12.37 20.11
C GLU A 98 -0.63 12.02 21.60
N THR A 99 -1.02 10.78 21.93
CA THR A 99 -1.13 10.32 23.32
C THR A 99 0.22 10.28 24.04
N LEU A 100 1.29 9.78 23.40
CA LEU A 100 2.63 9.75 24.00
C LEU A 100 3.14 11.17 24.31
N PHE A 101 3.09 12.07 23.33
CA PHE A 101 3.66 13.41 23.49
C PHE A 101 2.79 14.31 24.38
N ALA A 102 1.47 14.11 24.38
CA ALA A 102 0.59 14.73 25.38
C ALA A 102 0.95 14.27 26.80
N PHE A 103 1.18 12.97 27.00
CA PHE A 103 1.60 12.44 28.30
C PHE A 103 2.98 12.95 28.72
N LEU A 104 3.95 12.99 27.78
CA LEU A 104 5.30 13.48 28.04
C LEU A 104 5.30 14.96 28.47
N THR A 105 4.51 15.79 27.77
CA THR A 105 4.35 17.22 28.09
C THR A 105 3.73 17.41 29.46
N SER A 106 2.74 16.58 29.83
CA SER A 106 2.13 16.59 31.16
C SER A 106 3.06 16.07 32.26
N TYR A 107 3.85 15.03 31.98
CA TYR A 107 4.74 14.39 32.94
C TYR A 107 5.95 15.26 33.31
N LEU A 108 6.54 15.93 32.32
CA LEU A 108 7.68 16.83 32.52
C LEU A 108 7.35 18.06 33.37
N LYS A 109 6.08 18.24 33.79
CA LYS A 109 5.59 19.43 34.50
C LYS A 109 6.17 20.69 33.84
N LEU A 110 6.09 20.78 32.50
CA LEU A 110 6.26 22.04 31.78
C LEU A 110 5.05 22.92 32.11
N ASN A 111 5.00 23.33 33.37
CA ASN A 111 3.93 24.01 34.03
C ASN A 111 4.09 25.50 33.74
N LEU A 112 3.65 25.93 32.57
CA LEU A 112 3.07 27.26 32.46
C LEU A 112 1.58 27.12 32.78
N MET A 113 1.33 26.90 34.07
CA MET A 113 0.06 26.99 34.81
C MET A 113 -1.12 26.11 34.36
N LYS A 114 -1.21 24.95 35.05
CA LYS A 114 -2.46 24.26 35.49
C LYS A 114 -3.21 23.35 34.49
N PRO A 115 -4.02 22.40 35.02
CA PRO A 115 -4.13 21.03 34.50
C PRO A 115 -5.21 20.90 33.44
N PHE A 116 -4.90 20.13 32.37
CA PHE A 116 -5.82 19.53 31.38
C PHE A 116 -7.09 20.35 31.07
N PRO A 117 -7.08 21.17 30.01
CA PRO A 117 -7.16 20.64 28.63
C PRO A 117 -6.29 21.41 27.63
N TYR A 118 -5.40 20.76 26.87
CA TYR A 118 -4.68 21.35 25.72
C TYR A 118 -4.07 22.78 25.87
N GLU A 119 -3.94 23.38 27.04
CA GLU A 119 -3.55 24.81 27.14
C GLU A 119 -2.05 25.07 26.95
N SER A 120 -1.23 24.02 26.81
CA SER A 120 0.18 24.19 26.48
C SER A 120 0.33 24.41 24.97
N GLU A 121 0.44 25.68 24.58
CA GLU A 121 0.83 26.11 23.22
C GLU A 121 2.06 25.34 22.70
N PHE A 122 2.99 25.03 23.59
CA PHE A 122 4.20 24.26 23.30
C PHE A 122 3.92 22.78 23.00
N GLY A 123 2.99 22.15 23.72
CA GLY A 123 2.62 20.74 23.52
C GLY A 123 2.07 20.47 22.13
N ILE A 124 1.26 21.39 21.59
CA ILE A 124 0.73 21.29 20.22
C ILE A 124 1.89 21.27 19.22
N ILE A 125 2.86 22.18 19.36
CA ILE A 125 4.01 22.27 18.46
C ILE A 125 4.84 20.98 18.51
N VAL A 126 5.13 20.48 19.71
CA VAL A 126 5.91 19.23 19.90
C VAL A 126 5.20 18.03 19.26
N ILE A 127 3.89 17.87 19.48
CA ILE A 127 3.11 16.79 18.88
C ILE A 127 3.18 16.86 17.35
N ARG A 128 3.02 18.05 16.77
CA ARG A 128 3.06 18.23 15.31
C ARG A 128 4.44 17.92 14.72
N ILE A 129 5.52 18.38 15.37
CA ILE A 129 6.89 18.06 14.96
C ILE A 129 7.14 16.55 15.06
N ALA A 130 6.71 15.91 16.14
CA ALA A 130 6.85 14.47 16.33
C ALA A 130 6.06 13.67 15.29
N SER A 131 4.83 14.08 14.97
CA SER A 131 4.06 13.48 13.88
C SER A 131 4.82 13.57 12.56
N LEU A 132 5.35 14.75 12.21
CA LEU A 132 6.14 14.91 10.98
C LEU A 132 7.40 14.02 10.99
N ALA A 133 8.13 13.97 12.10
CA ALA A 133 9.33 13.14 12.22
C ALA A 133 9.00 11.67 11.95
N LEU A 134 7.89 11.16 12.51
CA LEU A 134 7.43 9.80 12.23
C LEU A 134 7.09 9.63 10.75
N VAL A 135 6.33 10.54 10.14
CA VAL A 135 6.00 10.42 8.70
C VAL A 135 7.26 10.44 7.84
N LEU A 136 8.25 11.26 8.16
CA LEU A 136 9.52 11.32 7.41
C LEU A 136 10.31 10.01 7.55
N LEU A 137 10.35 9.41 8.75
CA LEU A 137 10.95 8.10 8.96
C LEU A 137 10.23 7.03 8.14
N VAL A 138 8.90 7.04 8.15
CA VAL A 138 8.08 6.06 7.40
C VAL A 138 8.16 6.31 5.89
N GLN A 139 8.27 7.56 5.45
CA GLN A 139 8.44 7.94 4.03
C GLN A 139 9.77 7.42 3.44
N GLY A 140 10.77 7.13 4.28
CA GLY A 140 12.02 6.49 3.86
C GLY A 140 11.81 5.08 3.28
N PHE A 141 10.71 4.42 3.62
CA PHE A 141 10.33 3.09 3.14
C PHE A 141 9.68 3.19 1.76
N LYS A 142 10.41 2.75 0.72
CA LYS A 142 10.07 2.99 -0.69
C LYS A 142 9.14 1.92 -1.29
N ASN A 143 9.02 0.75 -0.68
CA ASN A 143 8.33 -0.42 -1.23
C ASN A 143 6.86 -0.56 -0.77
N VAL A 144 6.40 0.27 0.18
CA VAL A 144 4.98 0.41 0.56
C VAL A 144 4.09 0.84 -0.61
N LYS A 145 4.70 1.42 -1.65
CA LYS A 145 4.04 2.00 -2.83
C LYS A 145 3.62 1.01 -3.90
N TYR A 146 4.13 -0.21 -3.87
CA TYR A 146 3.80 -1.19 -4.90
C TYR A 146 2.39 -1.74 -4.66
N GLU A 147 1.51 -1.54 -5.63
CA GLU A 147 0.19 -2.18 -5.71
C GLU A 147 0.31 -3.67 -6.04
N VAL A 148 1.20 -4.39 -5.37
CA VAL A 148 1.22 -5.84 -5.48
C VAL A 148 -0.08 -6.33 -4.83
N PRO A 149 -0.79 -7.28 -5.47
CA PRO A 149 -1.96 -7.93 -4.88
C PRO A 149 -1.52 -8.77 -3.67
N MET A 150 -1.25 -8.08 -2.57
CA MET A 150 -0.89 -8.67 -1.29
C MET A 150 -2.09 -9.43 -0.75
N PRO A 151 -1.90 -10.66 -0.25
CA PRO A 151 -2.93 -11.38 0.48
C PRO A 151 -3.53 -10.49 1.58
N ASN A 152 -4.86 -10.47 1.69
CA ASN A 152 -5.60 -9.65 2.67
C ASN A 152 -5.09 -9.81 4.11
N VAL A 153 -4.43 -10.92 4.43
CA VAL A 153 -3.82 -11.21 5.73
C VAL A 153 -2.74 -10.19 6.10
N TYR A 154 -1.86 -9.80 5.15
CA TYR A 154 -0.78 -8.84 5.42
C TYR A 154 -1.31 -7.43 5.66
N TRP A 155 -2.34 -7.05 4.91
CA TRP A 155 -3.10 -5.83 5.12
C TRP A 155 -3.78 -5.82 6.49
N LEU A 156 -4.43 -6.93 6.87
CA LEU A 156 -5.08 -7.05 8.18
C LEU A 156 -4.06 -6.97 9.33
N SER A 157 -2.87 -7.57 9.19
CA SER A 157 -1.82 -7.45 10.20
C SER A 157 -1.29 -6.01 10.36
N LEU A 158 -1.19 -5.27 9.25
CA LEU A 158 -0.77 -3.86 9.28
C LEU A 158 -1.76 -2.98 10.06
N LEU A 159 -3.04 -3.35 10.08
CA LEU A 159 -4.07 -2.66 10.88
C LEU A 159 -4.15 -3.19 12.32
N ALA A 160 -4.08 -4.52 12.47
CA ALA A 160 -4.26 -5.20 13.75
C ALA A 160 -3.19 -4.80 14.77
N VAL A 161 -1.94 -4.60 14.33
CA VAL A 161 -0.85 -4.24 15.24
C VAL A 161 -1.02 -2.82 15.80
N PRO A 162 -1.17 -1.74 15.00
CA PRO A 162 -1.50 -0.41 15.51
C PRO A 162 -2.76 -0.39 16.37
N SER A 163 -3.85 -1.03 15.94
CA SER A 163 -5.09 -1.06 16.73
C SER A 163 -4.91 -1.78 18.07
N GLY A 164 -4.17 -2.90 18.08
CA GLY A 164 -3.87 -3.65 19.30
C GLY A 164 -3.04 -2.83 20.28
N THR A 165 -2.01 -2.14 19.78
CA THR A 165 -1.20 -1.24 20.62
C THR A 165 -2.03 -0.11 21.23
N VAL A 166 -2.97 0.47 20.49
CA VAL A 166 -3.89 1.49 21.00
C VAL A 166 -4.81 0.95 22.10
N VAL A 167 -5.42 -0.23 21.90
CA VAL A 167 -6.30 -0.85 22.90
C VAL A 167 -5.54 -1.18 24.19
N LEU A 168 -4.29 -1.66 24.06
CA LEU A 168 -3.42 -1.90 25.20
C LEU A 168 -3.11 -0.59 25.94
N LEU A 169 -2.75 0.48 25.21
CA LEU A 169 -2.48 1.79 25.82
C LEU A 169 -3.68 2.36 26.56
N PHE A 170 -4.88 2.26 25.96
CA PHE A 170 -6.11 2.71 26.60
C PHE A 170 -6.43 1.93 27.88
N SER A 171 -6.20 0.62 27.86
CA SER A 171 -6.43 -0.26 29.02
C SER A 171 -5.50 0.11 30.18
N ILE A 172 -4.22 0.37 29.89
CA ILE A 172 -3.22 0.76 30.90
C ILE A 172 -3.51 2.18 31.42
N LEU A 173 -3.88 3.12 30.55
CA LEU A 173 -4.25 4.49 30.94
C LEU A 173 -5.50 4.53 31.84
N SER A 174 -6.43 3.60 31.63
CA SER A 174 -7.65 3.48 32.44
C SER A 174 -7.36 2.85 33.81
N SER A 175 -6.24 2.15 33.98
CA SER A 175 -5.84 1.58 35.27
C SER A 175 -5.14 2.64 36.14
N SER A 176 -5.73 2.96 37.28
CA SER A 176 -5.23 4.01 38.19
C SER A 176 -3.98 3.63 39.00
N SER A 177 -3.44 2.42 38.82
CA SER A 177 -2.38 1.85 39.67
C SER A 177 -1.00 1.82 39.03
N VAL A 178 -0.83 2.29 37.79
CA VAL A 178 0.43 2.18 37.05
C VAL A 178 1.30 3.42 37.24
N SER A 179 2.59 3.22 37.50
CA SER A 179 3.55 4.31 37.63
C SER A 179 3.73 5.06 36.30
N HIS A 180 3.94 6.37 36.36
CA HIS A 180 4.15 7.19 35.17
C HIS A 180 5.38 6.77 34.34
N THR A 181 6.42 6.23 34.98
CA THR A 181 7.60 5.68 34.30
C THR A 181 7.26 4.44 33.48
N MET A 182 6.41 3.55 34.02
CA MET A 182 5.96 2.36 33.30
C MET A 182 5.05 2.73 32.12
N LEU A 183 4.18 3.72 32.29
CA LEU A 183 3.36 4.27 31.19
C LEU A 183 4.21 4.80 30.03
N LEU A 184 5.29 5.55 30.32
CA LEU A 184 6.21 6.03 29.27
C LEU A 184 6.91 4.89 28.53
N ILE A 185 7.34 3.86 29.26
CA ILE A 185 7.97 2.67 28.65
C ILE A 185 6.97 1.96 27.72
N CYS A 186 5.71 1.80 28.15
CA CYS A 186 4.66 1.19 27.33
C CYS A 186 4.31 2.00 26.07
N MET A 187 4.23 3.33 26.18
CA MET A 187 3.97 4.20 25.02
C MET A 187 5.16 4.23 24.05
N GLY A 188 6.38 4.27 24.57
CA GLY A 188 7.60 4.18 23.76
C GLY A 188 7.73 2.85 23.03
N SER A 189 7.43 1.73 23.71
CA SER A 189 7.44 0.40 23.09
C SER A 189 6.31 0.24 22.06
N ALA A 190 5.13 0.79 22.30
CA ALA A 190 4.03 0.81 21.32
C ALA A 190 4.43 1.54 20.02
N LEU A 191 5.09 2.70 20.12
CA LEU A 191 5.63 3.38 18.94
C LEU A 191 6.72 2.56 18.24
N ALA A 192 7.64 1.97 18.99
CA ALA A 192 8.70 1.15 18.42
C ALA A 192 8.14 -0.05 17.64
N ILE A 193 7.14 -0.75 18.20
CA ILE A 193 6.43 -1.85 17.54
C ILE A 193 5.72 -1.36 16.28
N ASN A 194 5.09 -0.18 16.32
CA ASN A 194 4.40 0.41 15.18
C ASN A 194 5.38 0.68 14.02
N ILE A 195 6.51 1.32 14.31
CA ILE A 195 7.58 1.59 13.32
C ILE A 195 8.16 0.29 12.76
N LEU A 196 8.43 -0.69 13.63
CA LEU A 196 8.95 -2.00 13.22
C LEU A 196 7.95 -2.74 12.32
N THR A 197 6.65 -2.59 12.56
CA THR A 197 5.61 -3.16 11.70
C THR A 197 5.65 -2.56 10.30
N PHE A 198 5.79 -1.24 10.19
CA PHE A 198 5.97 -0.58 8.89
C PHE A 198 7.24 -1.06 8.17
N PHE A 199 8.36 -1.17 8.90
CA PHE A 199 9.61 -1.67 8.34
C PHE A 199 9.48 -3.11 7.81
N LEU A 200 8.91 -4.01 8.62
CA LEU A 200 8.69 -5.40 8.22
C LEU A 200 7.74 -5.50 7.02
N TYR A 201 6.71 -4.66 6.98
CA TYR A 201 5.79 -4.60 5.86
C TYR A 201 6.51 -4.19 4.55
N ASP A 202 7.38 -3.18 4.61
CA ASP A 202 8.17 -2.74 3.45
C ASP A 202 9.09 -3.85 2.92
N GLU A 203 9.81 -4.51 3.83
CA GLU A 203 10.70 -5.63 3.49
C GLU A 203 9.94 -6.81 2.89
N ILE A 204 8.85 -7.25 3.54
CA ILE A 204 7.98 -8.33 3.05
C ILE A 204 7.40 -7.96 1.68
N SER A 205 7.02 -6.69 1.49
CA SER A 205 6.50 -6.19 0.22
C SER A 205 7.52 -6.37 -0.90
N SER A 206 8.76 -5.93 -0.67
CA SER A 206 9.85 -6.06 -1.63
C SER A 206 10.16 -7.53 -1.96
N LEU A 207 10.19 -8.40 -0.96
CA LEU A 207 10.47 -9.81 -1.13
C LEU A 207 9.41 -10.50 -1.99
N LEU A 208 8.14 -10.16 -1.78
CA LEU A 208 7.04 -10.72 -2.56
C LEU A 208 7.04 -10.23 -4.01
N VAL A 209 7.35 -8.96 -4.27
CA VAL A 209 7.54 -8.45 -5.64
C VAL A 209 8.63 -9.26 -6.34
N ASN A 210 9.80 -9.38 -5.71
CA ASN A 210 10.94 -10.08 -6.27
C ASN A 210 10.65 -11.56 -6.53
N GLN A 211 9.96 -12.24 -5.60
CA GLN A 211 9.56 -13.64 -5.79
C GLN A 211 8.54 -13.80 -6.91
N MET A 212 7.61 -12.85 -7.05
CA MET A 212 6.60 -12.87 -8.11
C MET A 212 7.25 -12.70 -9.48
N GLU A 213 8.15 -11.73 -9.64
CA GLU A 213 8.92 -11.54 -10.87
C GLU A 213 9.76 -12.77 -11.23
N GLN A 214 10.44 -13.38 -10.25
CA GLN A 214 11.20 -14.62 -10.46
C GLN A 214 10.31 -15.78 -10.92
N ARG A 215 9.13 -15.96 -10.31
CA ARG A 215 8.18 -17.01 -10.72
C ARG A 215 7.64 -16.76 -12.12
N LEU A 216 7.28 -15.51 -12.45
CA LEU A 216 6.84 -15.12 -13.79
C LEU A 216 7.91 -15.42 -14.83
N ALA A 217 9.17 -15.07 -14.57
CA ALA A 217 10.28 -15.37 -15.47
C ALA A 217 10.49 -16.89 -15.65
N GLN A 218 10.39 -17.68 -14.58
CA GLN A 218 10.49 -19.14 -14.65
C GLN A 218 9.36 -19.76 -15.48
N GLU A 219 8.13 -19.30 -15.31
CA GLU A 219 6.98 -19.78 -16.09
C GLU A 219 7.13 -19.40 -17.58
N GLN A 220 7.58 -18.17 -17.89
CA GLN A 220 7.88 -17.77 -19.26
C GLN A 220 8.96 -18.66 -19.90
N SER A 221 10.02 -18.97 -19.16
CA SER A 221 11.09 -19.87 -19.63
C SER A 221 10.55 -21.27 -19.95
N ARG A 222 9.73 -21.84 -19.06
CA ARG A 222 9.09 -23.15 -19.28
C ARG A 222 8.15 -23.15 -20.48
N PHE A 223 7.34 -22.10 -20.63
CA PHE A 223 6.47 -21.93 -21.80
C PHE A 223 7.27 -21.87 -23.10
N TYR A 224 8.39 -21.14 -23.10
CA TYR A 224 9.26 -21.04 -24.26
C TYR A 224 9.90 -22.39 -24.62
N GLU A 225 10.41 -23.12 -23.63
CA GLU A 225 10.92 -24.48 -23.83
C GLU A 225 9.88 -25.42 -24.45
N HIS A 226 8.65 -25.37 -23.95
CA HIS A 226 7.54 -26.16 -24.48
C HIS A 226 7.20 -25.77 -25.93
N GLN A 227 7.20 -24.47 -26.25
CA GLN A 227 6.97 -23.99 -27.62
C GLN A 227 8.06 -24.48 -28.59
N VAL A 228 9.33 -24.48 -28.16
CA VAL A 228 10.45 -25.03 -28.94
C VAL A 228 10.27 -26.53 -29.17
N GLN A 229 9.81 -27.29 -28.17
CA GLN A 229 9.54 -28.72 -28.32
C GLN A 229 8.42 -29.01 -29.32
N ILE A 230 7.31 -28.25 -29.27
CA ILE A 230 6.22 -28.37 -30.25
C ILE A 230 6.75 -28.08 -31.66
N MET A 231 7.55 -27.02 -31.83
CA MET A 231 8.12 -26.66 -33.12
C MET A 231 9.04 -27.76 -33.68
N LYS A 232 9.87 -28.38 -32.82
CA LYS A 232 10.70 -29.53 -33.21
C LYS A 232 9.86 -30.70 -33.71
N LYS A 233 8.81 -31.09 -32.97
CA LYS A 233 7.89 -32.16 -33.38
C LYS A 233 7.19 -31.83 -34.70
N SER A 234 6.73 -30.59 -34.89
CA SER A 234 6.12 -30.16 -36.14
C SER A 234 7.10 -30.24 -37.32
N LEU A 235 8.35 -29.83 -37.12
CA LEU A 235 9.40 -29.93 -38.15
C LEU A 235 9.72 -31.39 -38.51
N GLU A 236 9.75 -32.28 -37.52
CA GLU A 236 9.91 -33.72 -37.74
C GLU A 236 8.73 -34.29 -38.54
N SER A 237 7.49 -33.94 -38.20
CA SER A 237 6.30 -34.35 -38.96
C SER A 237 6.34 -33.85 -40.42
N ILE A 238 6.72 -32.60 -40.65
CA ILE A 238 6.88 -32.05 -42.01
C ILE A 238 7.98 -32.81 -42.77
N ARG A 239 9.09 -33.15 -42.10
CA ARG A 239 10.18 -33.91 -42.71
C ARG A 239 9.74 -35.33 -43.09
N MET A 240 8.97 -36.00 -42.24
CA MET A 240 8.39 -37.31 -42.54
C MET A 240 7.40 -37.22 -43.71
N LEU A 241 6.49 -36.25 -43.69
CA LEU A 241 5.55 -36.01 -44.80
C LEU A 241 6.27 -35.79 -46.13
N ARG A 242 7.33 -34.97 -46.13
CA ARG A 242 8.14 -34.72 -47.33
C ARG A 242 8.83 -35.99 -47.83
N HIS A 243 9.33 -36.82 -46.91
CA HIS A 243 9.96 -38.10 -47.25
C HIS A 243 8.93 -39.06 -47.90
N ASP A 244 7.75 -39.19 -47.30
CA ASP A 244 6.69 -40.06 -47.82
C ASP A 244 6.17 -39.59 -49.18
N LEU A 245 5.98 -38.28 -49.35
CA LEU A 245 5.65 -37.69 -50.66
C LEU A 245 6.72 -37.98 -51.70
N LYS A 246 8.01 -37.82 -51.35
CA LYS A 246 9.11 -38.13 -52.27
C LYS A 246 9.10 -39.60 -52.69
N ASN A 247 8.91 -40.52 -51.73
CA ASN A 247 8.84 -41.96 -52.02
C ASN A 247 7.65 -42.32 -52.91
N LYS A 248 6.49 -41.67 -52.74
CA LYS A 248 5.30 -41.90 -53.59
C LYS A 248 5.43 -41.26 -54.97
N LEU A 249 6.05 -40.08 -55.09
CA LEU A 249 6.16 -39.34 -56.35
C LEU A 249 7.34 -39.76 -57.23
N SER A 250 8.43 -40.28 -56.64
CA SER A 250 9.62 -40.67 -57.40
C SER A 250 9.37 -41.79 -58.44
N PRO A 251 8.58 -42.84 -58.15
CA PRO A 251 8.21 -43.86 -59.13
C PRO A 251 7.32 -43.32 -60.26
N LEU A 252 6.36 -42.46 -59.92
CA LEU A 252 5.48 -41.79 -60.90
C LEU A 252 6.28 -40.94 -61.87
N TYR A 253 7.28 -40.20 -61.38
CA TYR A 253 8.19 -39.44 -62.23
C TYR A 253 8.99 -40.34 -63.19
N GLY A 254 9.47 -41.49 -62.72
CA GLY A 254 10.16 -42.48 -63.55
C GLY A 254 9.27 -43.07 -64.65
N LEU A 255 8.03 -43.44 -64.31
CA LEU A 255 7.05 -43.95 -65.28
C LEU A 255 6.63 -42.89 -66.30
N ALA A 256 6.50 -41.63 -65.88
CA ALA A 256 6.20 -40.50 -66.77
C ALA A 256 7.32 -40.30 -67.80
N GLN A 257 8.58 -40.36 -67.35
CA GLN A 257 9.74 -40.19 -68.21
C GLN A 257 9.94 -41.37 -69.18
N ALA A 258 9.52 -42.57 -68.81
CA ALA A 258 9.54 -43.77 -69.66
C ALA A 258 8.37 -43.85 -70.67
N GLY A 259 7.38 -42.96 -70.59
CA GLY A 259 6.24 -42.90 -71.52
C GLY A 259 5.16 -43.97 -71.31
N GLN A 260 5.19 -44.71 -70.19
CA GLN A 260 4.28 -45.82 -69.89
C GLN A 260 2.94 -45.33 -69.32
N SER A 261 2.07 -44.84 -70.21
CA SER A 261 0.84 -44.12 -69.87
C SER A 261 -0.20 -44.97 -69.11
N GLU A 262 -0.30 -46.28 -69.39
CA GLU A 262 -1.28 -47.18 -68.74
C GLU A 262 -0.93 -47.52 -67.28
N GLU A 263 0.33 -47.85 -66.98
CA GLU A 263 0.77 -48.16 -65.60
C GLU A 263 0.72 -46.93 -64.69
N LEU A 264 0.98 -45.75 -65.27
CA LEU A 264 0.94 -44.47 -64.57
C LEU A 264 -0.50 -44.09 -64.15
N LEU A 265 -1.48 -44.27 -65.04
CA LEU A 265 -2.91 -44.09 -64.74
C LEU A 265 -3.38 -45.05 -63.64
N LYS A 266 -2.88 -46.29 -63.65
CA LYS A 266 -3.21 -47.30 -62.65
C LYS A 266 -2.68 -46.91 -61.26
N GLN A 267 -1.42 -46.50 -61.15
CA GLN A 267 -0.85 -46.03 -59.88
C GLN A 267 -1.49 -44.73 -59.37
N LEU A 268 -1.86 -43.81 -60.25
CA LEU A 268 -2.60 -42.59 -59.86
C LEU A 268 -3.97 -42.94 -59.29
N SER A 269 -4.66 -43.95 -59.83
CA SER A 269 -5.96 -44.39 -59.30
C SER A 269 -5.91 -44.98 -57.90
N GLU A 270 -4.76 -45.53 -57.47
CA GLU A 270 -4.55 -46.01 -56.09
C GLU A 270 -4.24 -44.88 -55.09
N LEU A 271 -3.92 -43.68 -55.59
CA LEU A 271 -3.60 -42.49 -54.77
C LEU A 271 -4.80 -41.55 -54.60
N THR A 272 -5.88 -41.75 -55.35
CA THR A 272 -7.10 -40.91 -55.33
C THR A 272 -8.17 -41.57 -54.47
#